data_AF-C9YXH9-F1
#
_entry.id   AF-C9YXH9-F1
#
_cell.length_a   1.000
_cell.length_b   1.000
_cell.length_c   1.000
_cell.angle_alpha   90.00
_cell.angle_beta   90.00
_cell.angle_gamma   90.00
#
_symmetry.space_group_name_H-M   'P 1'
#
loop_
_entity.id
_entity.type
_entity.pdbx_description
1 polymer ?
#
loop_
_entity_poly.entity_id
_entity_poly.type
_entity_poly.pdbx_seq_one_letter_code
_entity_poly.pdbx_strand_id
1 'polypeptide(L)'
;MKGLAAGIGVVFLSPILIAGTGMMLASSADAVQSSGSFSSCLSGIDSDKVAEQVTKILDGASGKDVHVEGLDLPAEQVPNAQTIVAAGLSLDVPKKGQIIALATAMQESRLRNLNYGDRDSLGLFQQRPSQGWGNAEQIRDPTYASEQFYKHLLKVSGWQQMTVTQAAQAVQKSGLPDAYAQWENLATALQEAIARTFPGGGNDADQAKQPSTGTSGCAPSKDGSSFGRIPEGSIPKGYSIPKDADPKARKAIAWAMQQLGTLYQWGGSCTNSHGPDPMGRCDCSSLMQQAYAHAGVTLTRTTYTQVNEGKAVSPAQLEPGDLIFSRGSAARPEHVGMYMGEGLVIEAPRTTKPVRITPIKDWTILAARRVL
;
A
#
# COMPACT_ATOMS: atom_id res chain seq x y z
N MET A 1 58.73 19.99 33.41
CA MET A 1 58.80 20.24 34.87
C MET A 1 57.48 19.78 35.47
N LYS A 2 57.34 18.48 35.77
CA LYS A 2 57.36 17.88 37.12
C LYS A 2 56.50 18.64 38.14
N GLY A 3 55.28 18.15 38.37
CA GLY A 3 54.44 18.46 39.52
C GLY A 3 54.15 17.18 40.31
N LEU A 4 54.44 17.22 41.60
CA LEU A 4 54.28 16.16 42.60
C LEU A 4 52.81 15.79 42.86
N ALA A 5 52.55 14.54 43.24
CA ALA A 5 52.12 14.20 44.62
C ALA A 5 51.77 12.71 44.77
N ALA A 6 52.50 12.04 45.66
CA ALA A 6 52.09 10.83 46.38
C ALA A 6 50.88 11.16 47.28
N GLY A 7 50.04 10.25 47.76
CA GLY A 7 50.03 8.79 47.81
C GLY A 7 48.99 8.38 48.86
N ILE A 8 49.04 7.09 49.24
CA ILE A 8 48.36 6.45 50.38
C ILE A 8 46.95 5.92 50.08
N GLY A 9 46.90 4.62 49.79
CA GLY A 9 45.70 3.81 49.92
C GLY A 9 45.49 3.34 51.36
N VAL A 10 44.27 2.96 51.68
CA VAL A 10 43.96 2.02 52.77
C VAL A 10 42.75 1.17 52.34
N VAL A 11 42.96 -0.14 52.35
CA VAL A 11 41.97 -1.21 52.27
C VAL A 11 41.29 -1.37 53.63
N PHE A 12 39.96 -1.41 53.69
CA PHE A 12 39.24 -2.01 54.82
C PHE A 12 37.96 -2.71 54.36
N LEU A 13 38.04 -4.05 54.40
CA LEU A 13 37.09 -5.02 54.96
C LEU A 13 35.58 -4.90 54.67
N SER A 14 35.07 -5.94 53.98
CA SER A 14 33.68 -6.40 54.02
C SER A 14 33.19 -6.72 55.43
N PRO A 15 31.85 -6.78 55.60
CA PRO A 15 31.26 -7.83 56.42
C PRO A 15 30.10 -8.57 55.73
N ILE A 16 30.30 -9.88 55.60
CA ILE A 16 29.44 -11.00 56.02
C ILE A 16 27.90 -10.80 56.07
N LEU A 17 27.26 -11.63 55.23
CA LEU A 17 25.95 -12.33 55.34
C LEU A 17 25.24 -12.38 56.71
N ILE A 18 23.94 -12.07 56.69
CA ILE A 18 22.92 -12.77 57.50
C ILE A 18 21.74 -13.16 56.60
N ALA A 19 21.40 -14.44 56.66
CA ALA A 19 20.28 -15.09 56.01
C ALA A 19 18.92 -14.62 56.58
N GLY A 20 17.93 -14.49 55.70
CA GLY A 20 16.53 -14.28 56.06
C GLY A 20 15.63 -14.95 55.02
N THR A 21 15.16 -16.13 55.37
CA THR A 21 14.19 -16.97 54.66
C THR A 21 12.90 -16.22 54.35
N GLY A 22 12.44 -16.32 53.10
CA GLY A 22 11.17 -15.77 52.63
C GLY A 22 10.75 -16.40 51.30
N MET A 23 10.60 -17.72 51.29
CA MET A 23 9.81 -18.42 50.27
C MET A 23 8.35 -17.99 50.43
N MET A 24 7.84 -17.23 49.47
CA MET A 24 6.41 -17.16 49.16
C MET A 24 6.27 -17.50 47.68
N LEU A 25 6.05 -18.78 47.42
CA LEU A 25 5.50 -19.30 46.17
C LEU A 25 4.05 -18.82 46.09
N ALA A 26 3.82 -17.69 45.43
CA ALA A 26 2.51 -17.36 44.91
C ALA A 26 2.46 -17.89 43.46
N SER A 27 1.89 -19.07 43.33
CA SER A 27 1.51 -19.68 42.06
C SER A 27 0.49 -18.80 41.34
N SER A 28 0.96 -18.00 40.38
CA SER A 28 0.13 -17.43 39.31
C SER A 28 0.14 -18.39 38.11
N ALA A 29 -0.31 -19.61 38.34
CA ALA A 29 -0.68 -20.54 37.27
C ALA A 29 -2.10 -20.21 36.78
N ASP A 30 -2.32 -18.98 36.31
CA ASP A 30 -3.58 -18.54 35.66
C ASP A 30 -3.36 -17.42 34.62
N ALA A 31 -2.15 -17.32 34.06
CA ALA A 31 -1.85 -16.39 32.96
C ALA A 31 -0.94 -16.99 31.87
N VAL A 32 -0.84 -18.32 31.79
CA VAL A 32 -0.11 -19.05 30.73
C VAL A 32 -1.02 -20.11 30.08
N GLN A 33 -2.30 -19.82 29.97
CA GLN A 33 -3.27 -20.62 29.20
C GLN A 33 -4.03 -19.71 28.22
N SER A 34 -3.29 -19.03 27.34
CA SER A 34 -3.86 -18.51 26.09
C SER A 34 -2.85 -18.38 24.94
N SER A 35 -1.56 -18.62 25.21
CA SER A 35 -0.49 -18.53 24.21
C SER A 35 -0.04 -19.90 23.65
N GLY A 36 -0.61 -21.00 24.15
CA GLY A 36 -0.25 -22.37 23.76
C GLY A 36 -0.98 -22.93 22.53
N SER A 37 -1.99 -22.23 21.99
CA SER A 37 -2.83 -22.76 20.91
C SER A 37 -2.48 -22.24 19.51
N PHE A 38 -1.58 -21.25 19.38
CA PHE A 38 -1.22 -20.71 18.05
C PHE A 38 -0.07 -21.44 17.37
N SER A 39 0.68 -22.29 18.09
CA SER A 39 1.94 -22.84 17.57
C SER A 39 1.80 -24.19 16.84
N SER A 40 0.63 -24.82 16.81
CA SER A 40 0.49 -26.20 16.30
C SER A 40 -0.47 -26.41 15.13
N CYS A 41 -1.00 -25.36 14.46
CA CYS A 41 -2.03 -25.55 13.43
C CYS A 41 -1.80 -24.88 12.07
N LEU A 42 -0.71 -24.12 11.83
CA LEU A 42 -0.52 -23.42 10.54
C LEU A 42 0.04 -24.31 9.41
N SER A 43 0.10 -25.63 9.59
CA SER A 43 0.49 -26.59 8.54
C SER A 43 -0.65 -26.92 7.56
N GLY A 44 -1.83 -26.30 7.71
CA GLY A 44 -3.02 -26.60 6.92
C GLY A 44 -3.75 -25.39 6.35
N ILE A 45 -3.09 -24.23 6.20
CA ILE A 45 -3.72 -23.04 5.63
C ILE A 45 -4.17 -23.34 4.20
N ASP A 46 -5.48 -23.31 3.99
CA ASP A 46 -6.10 -23.42 2.67
C ASP A 46 -5.86 -22.10 1.92
N SER A 47 -4.81 -22.07 1.10
CA SER A 47 -4.37 -20.89 0.36
C SER A 47 -5.47 -20.34 -0.55
N ASP A 48 -6.36 -21.19 -1.07
CA ASP A 48 -7.46 -20.77 -1.93
C ASP A 48 -8.57 -20.09 -1.14
N LYS A 49 -8.89 -20.58 0.07
CA LYS A 49 -9.79 -19.87 0.98
C LYS A 49 -9.21 -18.55 1.47
N VAL A 50 -7.92 -18.51 1.83
CA VAL A 50 -7.26 -17.24 2.17
C VAL A 50 -7.36 -16.28 0.99
N ALA A 51 -7.13 -16.74 -0.24
CA ALA A 51 -7.28 -15.91 -1.43
C ALA A 51 -8.70 -15.38 -1.62
N GLU A 52 -9.73 -16.22 -1.49
CA GLU A 52 -11.12 -15.80 -1.61
C GLU A 52 -11.52 -14.73 -0.58
N GLN A 53 -11.12 -14.91 0.67
CA GLN A 53 -11.45 -13.98 1.76
C GLN A 53 -10.64 -12.68 1.66
N VAL A 54 -9.37 -12.75 1.23
CA VAL A 54 -8.54 -11.58 0.92
C VAL A 54 -9.14 -10.79 -0.25
N THR A 55 -9.57 -11.46 -1.32
CA THR A 55 -10.26 -10.81 -2.45
C THR A 55 -11.54 -10.12 -1.97
N LYS A 56 -12.36 -10.76 -1.13
CA LYS A 56 -13.55 -10.11 -0.54
C LYS A 56 -13.22 -8.84 0.23
N ILE A 57 -12.14 -8.83 1.02
CA ILE A 57 -11.69 -7.63 1.75
C ILE A 57 -11.20 -6.54 0.80
N LEU A 58 -10.40 -6.92 -0.20
CA LEU A 58 -9.90 -5.98 -1.22
C LEU A 58 -11.04 -5.43 -2.11
N ASP A 59 -12.12 -6.20 -2.27
CA ASP A 59 -13.34 -5.81 -2.98
C ASP A 59 -14.34 -5.05 -2.08
N GLY A 60 -13.96 -4.75 -0.82
CA GLY A 60 -14.70 -3.84 0.05
C GLY A 60 -15.74 -4.49 0.97
N ALA A 61 -15.67 -5.81 1.21
CA ALA A 61 -16.49 -6.45 2.23
C ALA A 61 -16.23 -5.84 3.62
N SER A 62 -17.31 -5.58 4.37
CA SER A 62 -17.23 -5.15 5.76
C SER A 62 -16.43 -6.19 6.55
N GLY A 63 -15.27 -5.80 7.08
CA GLY A 63 -14.36 -6.68 7.84
C GLY A 63 -14.93 -7.28 9.12
N LYS A 64 -16.21 -7.02 9.43
CA LYS A 64 -16.95 -7.58 10.56
C LYS A 64 -17.41 -9.03 10.28
N ASP A 65 -17.48 -9.43 9.01
CA ASP A 65 -18.00 -10.74 8.58
C ASP A 65 -16.99 -11.58 7.79
N VAL A 66 -15.74 -11.09 7.63
CA VAL A 66 -14.69 -11.80 6.87
C VAL A 66 -13.66 -12.37 7.82
N HIS A 67 -13.53 -13.70 7.82
CA HIS A 67 -12.50 -14.41 8.55
C HIS A 67 -11.41 -14.85 7.58
N VAL A 68 -10.18 -14.39 7.81
CA VAL A 68 -8.99 -14.91 7.13
C VAL A 68 -8.20 -15.67 8.17
N GLU A 69 -8.01 -16.98 7.94
CA GLU A 69 -7.26 -17.83 8.87
C GLU A 69 -5.86 -17.24 9.12
N GLY A 70 -5.50 -17.04 10.40
CA GLY A 70 -4.23 -16.43 10.80
C GLY A 70 -4.19 -14.89 10.84
N LEU A 71 -5.30 -14.21 10.54
CA LEU A 71 -5.44 -12.76 10.66
C LEU A 71 -6.60 -12.39 11.60
N ASP A 72 -6.29 -11.75 12.74
CA ASP A 72 -7.28 -11.37 13.75
C ASP A 72 -8.06 -10.08 13.41
N LEU A 73 -7.51 -9.22 12.55
CA LEU A 73 -8.10 -7.97 12.08
C LEU A 73 -7.95 -7.82 10.55
N PRO A 74 -8.59 -8.70 9.74
CA PRO A 74 -8.32 -8.77 8.31
C PRO A 74 -8.54 -7.45 7.55
N ALA A 75 -9.54 -6.64 7.93
CA ALA A 75 -9.80 -5.35 7.29
C ALA A 75 -8.73 -4.27 7.54
N GLU A 76 -7.92 -4.41 8.59
CA GLU A 76 -6.73 -3.56 8.80
C GLU A 76 -5.49 -4.20 8.16
N GLN A 77 -5.35 -5.52 8.30
CA GLN A 77 -4.12 -6.25 7.96
C GLN A 77 -3.96 -6.48 6.45
N VAL A 78 -5.04 -6.77 5.72
CA VAL A 78 -4.99 -7.05 4.28
C VAL A 78 -4.57 -5.82 3.46
N PRO A 79 -5.07 -4.60 3.70
CA PRO A 79 -4.56 -3.40 3.03
C PRO A 79 -3.07 -3.16 3.27
N ASN A 80 -2.57 -3.37 4.49
CA ASN A 80 -1.15 -3.25 4.80
C ASN A 80 -0.31 -4.32 4.07
N ALA A 81 -0.79 -5.56 4.00
CA ALA A 81 -0.16 -6.62 3.21
C ALA A 81 -0.14 -6.26 1.71
N GLN A 82 -1.21 -5.67 1.19
CA GLN A 82 -1.27 -5.19 -0.19
C GLN A 82 -0.23 -4.09 -0.45
N THR A 83 -0.02 -3.16 0.49
CA THR A 83 1.05 -2.16 0.39
C THR A 83 2.43 -2.80 0.33
N ILE A 84 2.71 -3.81 1.16
CA ILE A 84 4.00 -4.52 1.17
C ILE A 84 4.25 -5.21 -0.19
N VAL A 85 3.24 -5.91 -0.73
CA VAL A 85 3.35 -6.59 -2.03
C VAL A 85 3.50 -5.57 -3.17
N ALA A 86 2.74 -4.48 -3.15
CA ALA A 86 2.83 -3.41 -4.14
C ALA A 86 4.23 -2.75 -4.16
N ALA A 87 4.81 -2.48 -2.98
CA ALA A 87 6.16 -1.95 -2.86
C ALA A 87 7.21 -2.94 -3.40
N GLY A 88 7.05 -4.24 -3.15
CA GLY A 88 7.96 -5.27 -3.68
C GLY A 88 7.89 -5.37 -5.20
N LEU A 89 6.67 -5.38 -5.76
CA LEU A 89 6.45 -5.32 -7.21
C LEU A 89 7.04 -4.04 -7.81
N SER A 90 7.02 -2.91 -7.09
CA SER A 90 7.58 -1.63 -7.57
C SER A 90 9.10 -1.58 -7.64
N LEU A 91 9.77 -2.45 -6.88
CA LEU A 91 11.23 -2.54 -6.80
C LEU A 91 11.77 -3.78 -7.55
N ASP A 92 10.94 -4.41 -8.40
CA ASP A 92 11.23 -5.66 -9.10
C ASP A 92 11.71 -6.78 -8.15
N VAL A 93 11.24 -6.75 -6.90
CA VAL A 93 11.59 -7.76 -5.90
C VAL A 93 10.84 -9.04 -6.24
N PRO A 94 11.54 -10.17 -6.45
CA PRO A 94 10.90 -11.45 -6.74
C PRO A 94 9.90 -11.85 -5.66
N LYS A 95 8.92 -12.70 -6.02
CA LYS A 95 7.91 -13.26 -5.11
C LYS A 95 8.48 -13.67 -3.74
N LYS A 96 9.64 -14.35 -3.72
CA LYS A 96 10.32 -14.75 -2.48
C LYS A 96 10.62 -13.57 -1.55
N GLY A 97 11.08 -12.44 -2.08
CA GLY A 97 11.34 -11.25 -1.28
C GLY A 97 10.06 -10.63 -0.71
N GLN A 98 8.96 -10.68 -1.46
CA GLN A 98 7.65 -10.22 -0.99
C GLN A 98 7.13 -11.09 0.16
N ILE A 99 7.30 -12.42 0.06
CA ILE A 99 6.99 -13.37 1.14
C ILE A 99 7.82 -13.06 2.39
N ILE A 100 9.13 -12.80 2.23
CA ILE A 100 10.00 -12.42 3.35
C ILE A 100 9.50 -11.15 4.05
N ALA A 101 9.11 -10.12 3.29
CA ALA A 101 8.61 -8.88 3.86
C ALA A 101 7.27 -9.07 4.59
N LEU A 102 6.33 -9.82 4.01
CA LEU A 102 5.06 -10.14 4.65
C LEU A 102 5.25 -10.92 5.95
N ALA A 103 6.07 -11.97 5.94
CA ALA A 103 6.40 -12.76 7.12
C ALA A 103 7.07 -11.90 8.20
N THR A 104 7.95 -10.98 7.80
CA THR A 104 8.58 -10.02 8.72
C THR A 104 7.53 -9.12 9.36
N ALA A 105 6.69 -8.43 8.57
CA ALA A 105 5.68 -7.53 9.11
C ALA A 105 4.62 -8.26 9.97
N MET A 106 4.30 -9.51 9.65
CA MET A 106 3.48 -10.36 10.51
C MET A 106 4.15 -10.62 11.85
N GLN A 107 5.45 -10.92 11.87
CA GLN A 107 6.18 -11.16 13.09
C GLN A 107 6.33 -9.89 13.94
N GLU A 108 6.63 -8.75 13.30
CA GLU A 108 6.91 -7.49 14.00
C GLU A 108 5.65 -6.80 14.53
N SER A 109 4.57 -6.78 13.76
CA SER A 109 3.38 -5.99 14.09
C SER A 109 2.04 -6.71 13.90
N ARG A 110 2.09 -7.96 13.42
CA ARG A 110 0.92 -8.69 12.89
C ARG A 110 0.29 -7.92 11.73
N LEU A 111 1.08 -7.32 10.83
CA LEU A 111 0.60 -6.48 9.70
C LEU A 111 -0.22 -5.25 10.12
N ARG A 112 0.05 -4.69 11.30
CA ARG A 112 -0.63 -3.47 11.80
C ARG A 112 0.33 -2.30 11.81
N ASN A 113 -0.13 -1.13 11.40
CA ASN A 113 0.74 0.04 11.34
C ASN A 113 0.80 0.75 12.70
N LEU A 114 1.60 0.19 13.62
CA LEU A 114 1.62 0.62 15.02
C LEU A 114 2.31 1.97 15.21
N ASN A 115 1.75 2.80 16.08
CA ASN A 115 2.34 4.07 16.52
C ASN A 115 3.19 3.94 17.80
N TYR A 116 3.41 2.71 18.27
CA TYR A 116 4.22 2.33 19.43
C TYR A 116 5.01 1.04 19.15
N GLY A 117 5.96 0.73 20.02
CA GLY A 117 6.83 -0.44 19.95
C GLY A 117 7.86 -0.43 21.07
N ASP A 118 8.79 -1.40 21.06
CA ASP A 118 9.96 -1.34 21.94
C ASP A 118 10.84 -0.14 21.59
N ARG A 119 11.24 0.65 22.59
CA ARG A 119 12.01 1.89 22.42
C ARG A 119 11.31 2.89 21.48
N ASP A 120 11.92 3.20 20.34
CA ASP A 120 11.42 4.10 19.29
C ASP A 120 10.98 3.32 18.03
N SER A 121 10.66 2.03 18.17
CA SER A 121 10.17 1.20 17.06
C SER A 121 8.76 1.58 16.66
N LEU A 122 8.51 1.73 15.35
CA LEU A 122 7.24 2.18 14.79
C LEU A 122 6.91 1.44 13.49
N GLY A 123 5.62 1.46 13.14
CA GLY A 123 5.11 1.03 11.85
C GLY A 123 5.08 -0.48 11.64
N LEU A 124 4.80 -0.88 10.39
CA LEU A 124 4.59 -2.28 9.99
C LEU A 124 5.75 -3.23 10.34
N PHE A 125 6.97 -2.71 10.24
CA PHE A 125 8.20 -3.47 10.41
C PHE A 125 8.90 -3.19 11.75
N GLN A 126 8.27 -2.42 12.64
CA GLN A 126 8.86 -1.98 13.92
C GLN A 126 10.27 -1.39 13.73
N GLN A 127 10.43 -0.60 12.68
CA GLN A 127 11.69 0.07 12.33
C GLN A 127 11.99 1.20 13.32
N ARG A 128 13.26 1.56 13.48
CA ARG A 128 13.71 2.54 14.49
C ARG A 128 14.40 3.75 13.85
N PRO A 129 13.95 4.99 14.13
CA PRO A 129 14.65 6.18 13.66
C PRO A 129 16.09 6.25 14.16
N SER A 130 16.32 5.88 15.42
CA SER A 130 17.67 5.82 16.01
C SER A 130 18.62 4.81 15.34
N GLN A 131 18.12 3.89 14.53
CA GLN A 131 18.93 2.94 13.75
C GLN A 131 19.07 3.34 12.27
N GLY A 132 18.58 4.52 11.89
CA GLY A 132 18.75 5.06 10.55
C GLY A 132 17.72 4.57 9.52
N TRP A 133 16.60 4.00 9.96
CA TRP A 133 15.54 3.53 9.06
C TRP A 133 14.70 4.66 8.44
N GLY A 134 14.83 5.89 8.92
CA GLY A 134 14.02 7.06 8.55
C GLY A 134 13.57 7.85 9.77
N ASN A 135 12.94 9.01 9.59
CA ASN A 135 12.32 9.72 10.72
C ASN A 135 10.99 9.06 11.13
N ALA A 136 10.43 9.47 12.28
CA ALA A 136 9.24 8.85 12.86
C ALA A 136 7.98 8.96 11.97
N GLU A 137 7.85 10.03 11.19
CA GLU A 137 6.77 10.20 10.22
C GLU A 137 6.95 9.25 9.03
N GLN A 138 8.18 9.15 8.51
CA GLN A 138 8.51 8.31 7.37
C GLN A 138 8.30 6.82 7.67
N ILE A 139 8.80 6.30 8.79
CA ILE A 139 8.67 4.87 9.09
C ILE A 139 7.26 4.45 9.52
N ARG A 140 6.38 5.42 9.83
CA ARG A 140 4.95 5.17 10.01
C ARG A 140 4.19 5.20 8.69
N ASP A 141 4.79 5.63 7.59
CA ASP A 141 4.22 5.45 6.26
C ASP A 141 4.47 4.00 5.79
N PRO A 142 3.42 3.17 5.60
CA PRO A 142 3.57 1.78 5.21
C PRO A 142 4.36 1.56 3.92
N THR A 143 4.29 2.50 2.96
CA THR A 143 5.00 2.40 1.68
C THR A 143 6.48 2.65 1.88
N TYR A 144 6.84 3.74 2.55
CA TYR A 144 8.24 4.05 2.87
C TYR A 144 8.88 2.92 3.68
N ALA A 145 8.21 2.45 4.73
CA ALA A 145 8.74 1.38 5.58
C ALA A 145 8.98 0.09 4.78
N SER A 146 8.05 -0.27 3.88
CA SER A 146 8.19 -1.42 2.98
C SER A 146 9.34 -1.24 1.98
N GLU A 147 9.46 -0.08 1.35
CA GLU A 147 10.57 0.21 0.43
C GLU A 147 11.93 0.15 1.12
N GLN A 148 12.05 0.69 2.34
CA GLN A 148 13.30 0.61 3.11
C GLN A 148 13.62 -0.84 3.45
N PHE A 149 12.64 -1.64 3.87
CA PHE A 149 12.83 -3.06 4.12
C PHE A 149 13.43 -3.77 2.88
N TYR A 150 12.83 -3.57 1.70
CA TYR A 150 13.34 -4.16 0.46
C TYR A 150 14.72 -3.64 0.06
N LYS A 151 14.99 -2.33 0.21
CA LYS A 151 16.31 -1.74 -0.05
C LYS A 151 17.40 -2.35 0.85
N HIS A 152 17.05 -2.76 2.06
CA HIS A 152 17.95 -3.48 2.96
C HIS A 152 18.08 -4.97 2.57
N LEU A 153 16.97 -5.64 2.26
CA LEU A 153 16.97 -7.04 1.78
C LEU A 153 17.85 -7.23 0.55
N LEU A 154 17.72 -6.35 -0.44
CA LEU A 154 18.48 -6.43 -1.69
C LEU A 154 19.99 -6.22 -1.50
N LYS A 155 20.44 -5.67 -0.36
CA LYS A 155 21.86 -5.54 0.00
C LYS A 155 22.42 -6.79 0.70
N VAL A 156 21.57 -7.71 1.13
CA VAL A 156 21.99 -8.96 1.78
C VAL A 156 22.45 -9.94 0.70
N SER A 157 23.75 -10.23 0.62
CA SER A 157 24.27 -11.18 -0.37
C SER A 157 23.69 -12.58 -0.17
N GLY A 158 23.18 -13.20 -1.25
CA GLY A 158 22.63 -14.56 -1.22
C GLY A 158 21.26 -14.70 -0.55
N TRP A 159 20.54 -13.60 -0.32
CA TRP A 159 19.22 -13.64 0.34
C TRP A 159 18.21 -14.51 -0.42
N GLN A 160 18.34 -14.63 -1.74
CA GLN A 160 17.45 -15.47 -2.56
C GLN A 160 17.58 -16.96 -2.23
N GLN A 161 18.69 -17.40 -1.66
CA GLN A 161 18.98 -18.78 -1.30
C GLN A 161 18.73 -19.06 0.19
N MET A 162 18.61 -18.00 1.00
CA MET A 162 18.27 -18.09 2.42
C MET A 162 16.84 -18.57 2.62
N THR A 163 16.58 -19.22 3.76
CA THR A 163 15.20 -19.41 4.25
C THR A 163 14.55 -18.04 4.53
N VAL A 164 13.22 -17.99 4.60
CA VAL A 164 12.50 -16.75 4.94
C VAL A 164 13.02 -16.15 6.24
N THR A 165 13.22 -16.99 7.24
CA THR A 165 13.76 -16.67 8.55
C THR A 165 15.15 -16.06 8.50
N GLN A 166 16.08 -16.70 7.79
CA GLN A 166 17.44 -16.21 7.66
C GLN A 166 17.49 -14.85 6.96
N ALA A 167 16.70 -14.66 5.90
CA ALA A 167 16.65 -13.41 5.18
C ALA A 167 16.01 -12.28 6.01
N ALA A 168 14.88 -12.54 6.67
CA ALA A 168 14.21 -11.59 7.56
C ALA A 168 15.14 -11.16 8.71
N GLN A 169 15.82 -12.13 9.34
CA GLN A 169 16.78 -11.88 10.40
C GLN A 169 18.00 -11.09 9.90
N ALA A 170 18.51 -11.37 8.69
CA ALA A 170 19.64 -10.63 8.12
C ALA A 170 19.31 -9.14 7.90
N VAL A 171 18.04 -8.83 7.62
CA VAL A 171 17.55 -7.46 7.44
C VAL A 171 17.28 -6.77 8.78
N GLN A 172 16.48 -7.40 9.65
CA GLN A 172 16.01 -6.77 10.90
C GLN A 172 16.99 -6.87 12.07
N LYS A 173 17.83 -7.91 12.09
CA LYS A 173 18.72 -8.23 13.21
C LYS A 173 17.96 -8.33 14.55
N SER A 174 16.80 -9.01 14.53
CA SER A 174 15.93 -9.18 15.70
C SER A 174 16.57 -10.07 16.77
N GLY A 175 16.08 -9.98 18.01
CA GLY A 175 16.53 -10.83 19.12
C GLY A 175 16.00 -12.27 19.08
N LEU A 176 15.06 -12.58 18.17
CA LEU A 176 14.39 -13.90 18.06
C LEU A 176 14.47 -14.41 16.61
N PRO A 177 15.61 -14.97 16.18
CA PRO A 177 15.88 -15.25 14.78
C PRO A 177 14.91 -16.26 14.16
N ASP A 178 14.41 -17.26 14.89
CA ASP A 178 13.61 -18.36 14.34
C ASP A 178 12.10 -18.07 14.22
N ALA A 179 11.62 -16.95 14.78
CA ALA A 179 10.19 -16.67 14.92
C ALA A 179 9.47 -16.37 13.59
N TYR A 180 10.21 -16.14 12.50
CA TYR A 180 9.62 -15.81 11.20
C TYR A 180 9.07 -17.04 10.46
N ALA A 181 9.60 -18.24 10.73
CA ALA A 181 9.25 -19.47 9.99
C ALA A 181 7.75 -19.80 10.08
N GLN A 182 7.12 -19.53 11.22
CA GLN A 182 5.70 -19.81 11.43
C GLN A 182 4.77 -19.03 10.48
N TRP A 183 5.24 -17.90 9.93
CA TRP A 183 4.46 -17.02 9.06
C TRP A 183 4.63 -17.34 7.57
N GLU A 184 5.56 -18.21 7.20
CA GLU A 184 5.92 -18.44 5.79
C GLU A 184 4.73 -18.92 4.94
N ASN A 185 3.93 -19.85 5.45
CA ASN A 185 2.74 -20.37 4.75
C ASN A 185 1.70 -19.27 4.53
N LEU A 186 1.37 -18.51 5.58
CA LEU A 186 0.37 -17.43 5.50
C LEU A 186 0.86 -16.28 4.60
N ALA A 187 2.13 -15.90 4.73
CA ALA A 187 2.77 -14.89 3.90
C ALA A 187 2.76 -15.30 2.42
N THR A 188 2.97 -16.57 2.11
CA THR A 188 2.87 -17.11 0.75
C THR A 188 1.45 -17.01 0.21
N ALA A 189 0.45 -17.46 0.99
CA ALA A 189 -0.95 -17.38 0.60
C ALA A 189 -1.42 -15.93 0.36
N LEU A 190 -1.07 -15.01 1.27
CA LEU A 190 -1.36 -13.58 1.09
C LEU A 190 -0.65 -13.00 -0.15
N GLN A 191 0.63 -13.33 -0.36
CA GLN A 191 1.36 -12.84 -1.52
C GLN A 191 0.68 -13.28 -2.81
N GLU A 192 0.31 -14.55 -2.93
CA GLU A 192 -0.33 -15.08 -4.13
C GLU A 192 -1.71 -14.47 -4.38
N ALA A 193 -2.53 -14.38 -3.33
CA ALA A 193 -3.86 -13.77 -3.38
C ALA A 193 -3.76 -12.31 -3.85
N ILE A 194 -2.89 -11.53 -3.24
CA ILE A 194 -2.76 -10.10 -3.51
C ILE A 194 -2.08 -9.87 -4.88
N ALA A 195 -1.06 -10.66 -5.24
CA ALA A 195 -0.39 -10.53 -6.54
C ALA A 195 -1.35 -10.71 -7.72
N ARG A 196 -2.33 -11.64 -7.60
CA ARG A 196 -3.38 -11.85 -8.62
C ARG A 196 -4.29 -10.62 -8.81
N THR A 197 -4.40 -9.76 -7.81
CA THR A 197 -5.16 -8.49 -7.94
C THR A 197 -4.41 -7.41 -8.72
N PHE A 198 -3.10 -7.58 -8.95
CA PHE A 198 -2.30 -6.68 -9.77
C PHE A 198 -2.21 -7.18 -11.22
N PRO A 199 -2.51 -6.34 -12.23
CA PRO A 199 -2.32 -6.67 -13.64
C PRO A 199 -0.88 -7.11 -13.93
N GLY A 200 -0.70 -8.37 -14.33
CA GLY A 200 0.60 -9.01 -14.58
C GLY A 200 1.05 -10.03 -13.53
N GLY A 201 0.28 -10.27 -12.47
CA GLY A 201 0.60 -11.25 -11.41
C GLY A 201 0.03 -12.67 -11.62
N GLY A 202 -0.77 -12.88 -12.67
CA GLY A 202 -1.23 -14.21 -13.09
C GLY A 202 -0.46 -14.67 -14.31
N ASN A 203 0.36 -15.72 -14.18
CA ASN A 203 0.92 -16.39 -15.35
C ASN A 203 -0.20 -17.13 -16.10
N ASP A 204 -0.20 -16.91 -17.41
CA ASP A 204 -0.83 -17.64 -18.52
C ASP A 204 -1.34 -19.05 -18.19
N ALA A 205 -2.66 -19.20 -18.02
CA ALA A 205 -3.43 -20.42 -18.32
C ALA A 205 -4.93 -20.19 -18.11
N ASP A 206 -5.56 -19.39 -18.96
CA ASP A 206 -6.83 -19.72 -19.62
C ASP A 206 -7.39 -18.46 -20.28
N GLN A 207 -7.63 -18.58 -21.58
CA GLN A 207 -8.66 -17.92 -22.40
C GLN A 207 -8.18 -17.95 -23.86
N ALA A 208 -8.03 -19.18 -24.36
CA ALA A 208 -8.18 -19.40 -25.78
C ALA A 208 -9.68 -19.56 -26.08
N LYS A 209 -10.14 -18.75 -27.04
CA LYS A 209 -11.25 -19.04 -27.97
C LYS A 209 -12.67 -18.69 -27.49
N GLN A 210 -13.18 -17.55 -27.97
CA GLN A 210 -14.01 -17.59 -29.19
C GLN A 210 -14.25 -16.20 -29.81
N PRO A 211 -14.51 -16.16 -31.14
CA PRO A 211 -14.70 -14.95 -31.92
C PRO A 211 -16.18 -14.56 -32.02
N SER A 212 -16.47 -13.27 -32.17
CA SER A 212 -17.67 -12.87 -32.90
C SER A 212 -17.56 -11.44 -33.44
N THR A 213 -17.44 -11.38 -34.76
CA THR A 213 -18.03 -10.37 -35.63
C THR A 213 -19.45 -9.99 -35.18
N GLY A 214 -19.72 -8.69 -35.10
CA GLY A 214 -21.05 -8.14 -34.85
C GLY A 214 -21.12 -6.66 -35.20
N THR A 215 -21.23 -6.35 -36.48
CA THR A 215 -21.70 -5.04 -36.97
C THR A 215 -23.18 -4.88 -36.63
N SER A 216 -23.53 -3.89 -35.78
CA SER A 216 -24.84 -3.23 -35.80
C SER A 216 -24.84 -1.95 -34.94
N GLY A 217 -25.26 -0.82 -35.53
CA GLY A 217 -25.87 0.31 -34.81
C GLY A 217 -24.95 1.41 -34.29
N CYS A 218 -24.79 2.47 -35.07
CA CYS A 218 -24.02 3.69 -34.73
C CYS A 218 -24.70 4.53 -33.63
N ALA A 219 -24.20 4.38 -32.40
CA ALA A 219 -23.93 5.49 -31.49
C ALA A 219 -22.58 5.17 -30.82
N PRO A 220 -21.62 6.11 -30.71
CA PRO A 220 -20.40 5.85 -29.95
C PRO A 220 -20.81 5.44 -28.54
N SER A 221 -20.41 4.26 -28.09
CA SER A 221 -20.66 3.86 -26.71
C SER A 221 -20.04 4.92 -25.81
N LYS A 222 -20.83 5.49 -24.89
CA LYS A 222 -20.38 6.54 -23.95
C LYS A 222 -19.47 5.98 -22.85
N ASP A 223 -19.04 4.73 -22.98
CA ASP A 223 -18.17 4.03 -22.04
C ASP A 223 -16.68 4.04 -22.45
N GLY A 224 -16.35 4.66 -23.58
CA GLY A 224 -14.98 4.81 -24.11
C GLY A 224 -14.47 3.59 -24.88
N SER A 225 -15.28 2.54 -25.06
CA SER A 225 -14.88 1.32 -25.79
C SER A 225 -14.52 1.56 -27.25
N SER A 226 -15.07 2.61 -27.88
CA SER A 226 -14.78 2.98 -29.27
C SER A 226 -13.32 3.40 -29.50
N PHE A 227 -12.58 3.76 -28.45
CA PHE A 227 -11.17 4.12 -28.55
C PHE A 227 -10.21 2.92 -28.63
N GLY A 228 -10.72 1.69 -28.40
CA GLY A 228 -9.90 0.49 -28.39
C GLY A 228 -8.79 0.55 -27.33
N ARG A 229 -7.61 -0.01 -27.65
CA ARG A 229 -6.45 0.03 -26.75
C ARG A 229 -5.82 1.42 -26.76
N ILE A 230 -5.79 2.07 -25.60
CA ILE A 230 -5.11 3.35 -25.38
C ILE A 230 -3.72 3.10 -24.79
N PRO A 231 -2.62 3.49 -25.46
CA PRO A 231 -1.28 3.40 -24.89
C PRO A 231 -1.14 4.27 -23.64
N GLU A 232 -0.47 3.76 -22.61
CA GLU A 232 -0.24 4.51 -21.35
C GLU A 232 0.55 5.79 -21.62
N GLY A 233 0.20 6.88 -20.93
CA GLY A 233 0.84 8.18 -21.12
C GLY A 233 0.56 8.87 -22.46
N SER A 234 -0.45 8.43 -23.22
CA SER A 234 -0.81 9.04 -24.50
C SER A 234 -2.26 9.52 -24.57
N ILE A 235 -2.52 10.45 -25.48
CA ILE A 235 -3.86 10.92 -25.81
C ILE A 235 -4.46 9.96 -26.85
N PRO A 236 -5.67 9.41 -26.64
CA PRO A 236 -6.33 8.56 -27.62
C PRO A 236 -6.51 9.27 -28.96
N LYS A 237 -6.29 8.55 -30.06
CA LYS A 237 -6.47 9.10 -31.41
C LYS A 237 -7.93 9.54 -31.60
N GLY A 238 -8.13 10.79 -32.03
CA GLY A 238 -9.46 11.35 -32.28
C GLY A 238 -10.15 11.94 -31.06
N TYR A 239 -9.59 11.77 -29.85
CA TYR A 239 -10.10 12.46 -28.68
C TYR A 239 -9.81 13.96 -28.75
N SER A 240 -10.80 14.76 -28.37
CA SER A 240 -10.64 16.19 -28.12
C SER A 240 -11.46 16.59 -26.90
N ILE A 241 -10.98 17.58 -26.14
CA ILE A 241 -11.73 18.09 -25.00
C ILE A 241 -13.07 18.67 -25.51
N PRO A 242 -14.23 18.21 -25.02
CA PRO A 242 -15.53 18.71 -25.47
C PRO A 242 -15.63 20.23 -25.35
N LYS A 243 -16.01 20.92 -26.43
CA LYS A 243 -15.98 22.39 -26.52
C LYS A 243 -17.08 23.06 -25.69
N ASP A 244 -18.18 22.34 -25.49
CA ASP A 244 -19.35 22.70 -24.71
C ASP A 244 -19.18 22.44 -23.20
N ALA A 245 -18.09 21.78 -22.80
CA ALA A 245 -17.76 21.61 -21.38
C ALA A 245 -17.42 22.94 -20.69
N ASP A 246 -17.67 22.98 -19.37
CA ASP A 246 -17.37 24.12 -18.52
C ASP A 246 -15.92 24.63 -18.76
N PRO A 247 -15.70 25.95 -18.91
CA PRO A 247 -14.37 26.49 -19.16
C PRO A 247 -13.29 26.09 -18.14
N LYS A 248 -13.67 25.96 -16.86
CA LYS A 248 -12.77 25.49 -15.80
C LYS A 248 -12.50 24.00 -15.94
N ALA A 249 -13.50 23.18 -16.27
CA ALA A 249 -13.29 21.76 -16.58
C ALA A 249 -12.29 21.58 -17.73
N ARG A 250 -12.48 22.32 -18.83
CA ARG A 250 -11.56 22.27 -19.98
C ARG A 250 -10.14 22.64 -19.58
N LYS A 251 -9.96 23.64 -18.71
CA LYS A 251 -8.64 24.05 -18.20
C LYS A 251 -8.02 22.98 -17.30
N ALA A 252 -8.79 22.37 -16.40
CA ALA A 252 -8.33 21.29 -15.54
C ALA A 252 -7.93 20.05 -16.35
N ILE A 253 -8.76 19.62 -17.31
CA ILE A 253 -8.49 18.50 -18.21
C ILE A 253 -7.23 18.76 -19.03
N ALA A 254 -7.11 19.94 -19.64
CA ALA A 254 -5.93 20.31 -20.43
C ALA A 254 -4.65 20.27 -19.59
N TRP A 255 -4.70 20.76 -18.35
CA TRP A 255 -3.55 20.69 -17.44
C TRP A 255 -3.21 19.24 -17.05
N ALA A 256 -4.20 18.43 -16.68
CA ALA A 256 -3.97 17.04 -16.31
C ALA A 256 -3.34 16.23 -17.46
N MET A 257 -3.77 16.51 -18.71
CA MET A 257 -3.21 15.88 -19.92
C MET A 257 -1.73 16.22 -20.13
N GLN A 258 -1.23 17.36 -19.64
CA GLN A 258 0.20 17.68 -19.71
C GLN A 258 1.05 16.75 -18.84
N GLN A 259 0.43 16.05 -17.88
CA GLN A 259 1.14 15.18 -16.93
C GLN A 259 1.16 13.72 -17.39
N LEU A 260 0.55 13.41 -18.54
CA LEU A 260 0.60 12.08 -19.14
C LEU A 260 2.04 11.59 -19.27
N GLY A 261 2.26 10.31 -18.92
CA GLY A 261 3.59 9.71 -18.93
C GLY A 261 4.39 9.90 -17.63
N THR A 262 4.02 10.84 -16.76
CA THR A 262 4.64 10.97 -15.43
C THR A 262 4.35 9.73 -14.60
N LEU A 263 5.38 9.07 -14.06
CA LEU A 263 5.19 7.95 -13.14
C LEU A 263 4.48 8.39 -11.85
N TYR A 264 3.50 7.58 -11.44
CA TYR A 264 2.81 7.75 -10.16
C TYR A 264 3.80 7.80 -8.98
N GLN A 265 3.53 8.69 -8.03
CA GLN A 265 4.20 8.73 -6.74
C GLN A 265 3.16 8.85 -5.63
N TRP A 266 3.08 7.85 -4.75
CA TRP A 266 2.26 7.92 -3.54
C TRP A 266 2.66 9.13 -2.69
N GLY A 267 1.67 9.94 -2.29
CA GLY A 267 1.90 11.16 -1.50
C GLY A 267 2.48 12.33 -2.30
N GLY A 268 2.81 12.13 -3.59
CA GLY A 268 3.41 13.15 -4.44
C GLY A 268 2.54 14.40 -4.56
N SER A 269 3.17 15.57 -4.59
CA SER A 269 2.47 16.87 -4.59
C SER A 269 1.91 17.28 -5.94
N CYS A 270 2.35 16.65 -7.03
CA CYS A 270 2.03 17.01 -8.42
C CYS A 270 2.36 18.48 -8.76
N THR A 271 3.33 19.09 -8.05
CA THR A 271 3.80 20.46 -8.29
C THR A 271 4.91 20.53 -9.34
N ASN A 272 5.63 19.43 -9.55
CA ASN A 272 6.72 19.33 -10.51
C ASN A 272 6.77 17.91 -11.11
N SER A 273 5.71 17.56 -11.85
CA SER A 273 5.43 16.18 -12.26
C SER A 273 6.50 15.56 -13.15
N HIS A 274 7.16 16.37 -13.98
CA HIS A 274 8.25 15.92 -14.85
C HIS A 274 9.63 16.17 -14.24
N GLY A 275 9.67 16.59 -12.97
CA GLY A 275 10.88 16.90 -12.24
C GLY A 275 11.70 15.67 -11.82
N PRO A 276 12.96 15.90 -11.43
CA PRO A 276 13.83 14.84 -10.95
C PRO A 276 13.42 14.29 -9.58
N ASP A 277 12.75 15.11 -8.74
CA ASP A 277 12.26 14.70 -7.43
C ASP A 277 10.95 13.90 -7.57
N PRO A 278 10.91 12.62 -7.13
CA PRO A 278 9.70 11.82 -7.13
C PRO A 278 8.54 12.47 -6.36
N MET A 279 8.78 13.18 -5.25
CA MET A 279 7.72 13.85 -4.47
C MET A 279 7.09 15.05 -5.18
N GLY A 280 7.71 15.54 -6.26
CA GLY A 280 7.09 16.49 -7.19
C GLY A 280 6.05 15.87 -8.13
N ARG A 281 6.06 14.53 -8.27
CA ARG A 281 5.14 13.74 -9.13
C ARG A 281 3.76 13.59 -8.50
N CYS A 282 2.85 12.95 -9.22
CA CYS A 282 1.44 12.91 -8.86
C CYS A 282 1.06 11.57 -8.22
N ASP A 283 0.23 11.62 -7.18
CA ASP A 283 -0.72 10.55 -6.87
C ASP A 283 -2.10 10.88 -7.47
N CYS A 284 -3.06 9.99 -7.25
CA CYS A 284 -4.43 10.13 -7.77
C CYS A 284 -5.06 11.46 -7.34
N SER A 285 -5.05 11.75 -6.04
CA SER A 285 -5.68 12.94 -5.46
C SER A 285 -4.92 14.24 -5.72
N SER A 286 -3.58 14.22 -5.78
CA SER A 286 -2.79 15.43 -6.09
C SER A 286 -2.86 15.80 -7.56
N LEU A 287 -3.01 14.83 -8.47
CA LEU A 287 -3.32 15.12 -9.88
C LEU A 287 -4.62 15.92 -9.99
N MET A 288 -5.67 15.50 -9.29
CA MET A 288 -6.96 16.20 -9.28
C MET A 288 -6.83 17.58 -8.63
N GLN A 289 -6.17 17.64 -7.46
CA GLN A 289 -5.97 18.87 -6.72
C GLN A 289 -5.29 19.94 -7.59
N GLN A 290 -4.20 19.59 -8.27
CA GLN A 290 -3.44 20.54 -9.05
C GLN A 290 -4.11 20.90 -10.38
N ALA A 291 -4.78 19.94 -11.03
CA ALA A 291 -5.58 20.22 -12.23
C ALA A 291 -6.65 21.30 -11.95
N TYR A 292 -7.37 21.15 -10.83
CA TYR A 292 -8.38 22.11 -10.42
C TYR A 292 -7.79 23.42 -9.89
N ALA A 293 -6.65 23.38 -9.17
CA ALA A 293 -5.97 24.59 -8.74
C ALA A 293 -5.57 25.48 -9.94
N HIS A 294 -5.06 24.87 -11.01
CA HIS A 294 -4.78 25.59 -12.26
C HIS A 294 -6.06 26.10 -12.96
N ALA A 295 -7.22 25.49 -12.70
CA ALA A 295 -8.52 25.99 -13.12
C ALA A 295 -9.13 27.04 -12.16
N GLY A 296 -8.44 27.41 -11.08
CA GLY A 296 -8.91 28.38 -10.08
C GLY A 296 -9.92 27.80 -9.09
N VAL A 297 -9.89 26.49 -8.86
CA VAL A 297 -10.73 25.78 -7.90
C VAL A 297 -9.83 25.04 -6.91
N THR A 298 -10.00 25.30 -5.62
CA THR A 298 -9.23 24.63 -4.58
C THR A 298 -9.91 23.34 -4.19
N LEU A 299 -9.19 22.22 -4.28
CA LEU A 299 -9.61 20.94 -3.72
C LEU A 299 -8.76 20.57 -2.51
N THR A 300 -9.35 19.84 -1.58
CA THR A 300 -8.62 19.19 -0.50
C THR A 300 -7.66 18.10 -1.02
N ARG A 301 -6.68 17.70 -0.19
CA ARG A 301 -5.52 16.92 -0.63
C ARG A 301 -5.79 15.44 -0.90
N THR A 302 -6.74 14.83 -0.20
CA THR A 302 -6.91 13.36 -0.18
C THR A 302 -8.21 12.93 -0.83
N THR A 303 -8.28 11.70 -1.34
CA THR A 303 -9.54 11.12 -1.85
C THR A 303 -10.65 11.14 -0.80
N TYR A 304 -10.31 10.91 0.47
CA TYR A 304 -11.25 10.89 1.60
C TYR A 304 -11.92 12.24 1.87
N THR A 305 -11.27 13.33 1.49
CA THR A 305 -11.82 14.69 1.61
C THR A 305 -12.43 15.15 0.29
N GLN A 306 -11.79 14.83 -0.84
CA GLN A 306 -12.28 15.17 -2.18
C GLN A 306 -13.64 14.55 -2.50
N VAL A 307 -13.94 13.35 -1.98
CA VAL A 307 -15.25 12.71 -2.15
C VAL A 307 -16.38 13.49 -1.48
N ASN A 308 -16.10 14.49 -0.67
CA ASN A 308 -17.12 15.34 -0.04
C ASN A 308 -17.19 16.75 -0.66
N GLU A 309 -16.38 17.01 -1.69
CA GLU A 309 -16.36 18.30 -2.40
C GLU A 309 -17.51 18.38 -3.41
N GLY A 310 -18.06 19.58 -3.57
CA GLY A 310 -19.08 19.85 -4.58
C GLY A 310 -20.38 19.06 -4.40
N LYS A 311 -21.05 18.73 -5.51
CA LYS A 311 -22.35 18.05 -5.55
C LYS A 311 -22.19 16.59 -5.98
N ALA A 312 -22.94 15.69 -5.36
CA ALA A 312 -23.04 14.30 -5.82
C ALA A 312 -23.67 14.26 -7.23
N VAL A 313 -23.09 13.44 -8.11
CA VAL A 313 -23.59 13.22 -9.47
C VAL A 313 -23.81 11.73 -9.69
N SER A 314 -24.88 11.38 -10.41
CA SER A 314 -25.11 10.00 -10.82
C SER A 314 -24.19 9.63 -12.00
N PRO A 315 -23.68 8.39 -12.11
CA PRO A 315 -22.85 7.98 -13.25
C PRO A 315 -23.47 8.22 -14.63
N ALA A 316 -24.80 8.24 -14.72
CA ALA A 316 -25.52 8.51 -15.96
C ALA A 316 -25.49 10.01 -16.39
N GLN A 317 -25.11 10.91 -15.49
CA GLN A 317 -25.12 12.36 -15.68
C GLN A 317 -23.72 12.98 -15.68
N LEU A 318 -22.68 12.16 -15.85
CA LEU A 318 -21.30 12.64 -15.85
C LEU A 318 -21.05 13.68 -16.94
N GLU A 319 -20.42 14.77 -16.54
CA GLU A 319 -19.96 15.85 -17.40
C GLU A 319 -18.43 15.99 -17.30
N PRO A 320 -17.74 16.43 -18.37
CA PRO A 320 -16.30 16.63 -18.32
C PRO A 320 -15.90 17.52 -17.14
N GLY A 321 -14.92 17.05 -16.37
CA GLY A 321 -14.51 17.62 -15.09
C GLY A 321 -14.93 16.74 -13.90
N ASP A 322 -16.09 16.08 -13.93
CA ASP A 322 -16.56 15.34 -12.76
C ASP A 322 -15.51 14.37 -12.19
N LEU A 323 -15.27 14.45 -10.89
CA LEU A 323 -14.38 13.55 -10.18
C LEU A 323 -15.06 12.20 -10.03
N ILE A 324 -14.38 11.14 -10.45
CA ILE A 324 -14.85 9.75 -10.35
C ILE A 324 -14.02 9.05 -9.29
N PHE A 325 -14.69 8.52 -8.27
CA PHE A 325 -14.06 7.81 -7.16
C PHE A 325 -14.27 6.30 -7.30
N SER A 326 -13.20 5.55 -7.03
CA SER A 326 -13.19 4.08 -7.10
C SER A 326 -12.30 3.50 -6.01
N ARG A 327 -12.36 2.16 -5.83
CA ARG A 327 -11.66 1.38 -4.80
C ARG A 327 -12.06 1.76 -3.36
N GLY A 328 -12.09 0.79 -2.46
CA GLY A 328 -12.61 0.99 -1.10
C GLY A 328 -14.13 1.13 -1.08
N SER A 329 -14.66 2.20 -0.47
CA SER A 329 -16.11 2.43 -0.35
C SER A 329 -16.54 3.81 -0.83
N ALA A 330 -17.82 4.01 -1.12
CA ALA A 330 -18.35 5.31 -1.53
C ALA A 330 -18.12 6.43 -0.48
N ALA A 331 -18.07 6.07 0.80
CA ALA A 331 -17.79 7.02 1.89
C ALA A 331 -16.29 7.29 2.09
N ARG A 332 -15.43 6.34 1.71
CA ARG A 332 -13.97 6.40 1.86
C ARG A 332 -13.31 5.77 0.64
N PRO A 333 -13.31 6.45 -0.51
CA PRO A 333 -12.69 5.91 -1.71
C PRO A 333 -11.17 6.05 -1.63
N GLU A 334 -10.47 5.09 -2.23
CA GLU A 334 -9.00 5.03 -2.21
C GLU A 334 -8.36 5.53 -3.51
N HIS A 335 -9.18 5.73 -4.54
CA HIS A 335 -8.72 6.19 -5.84
C HIS A 335 -9.67 7.23 -6.44
N VAL A 336 -9.12 8.15 -7.22
CA VAL A 336 -9.85 9.20 -7.91
C VAL A 336 -9.26 9.46 -9.30
N GLY A 337 -10.13 9.74 -10.26
CA GLY A 337 -9.79 10.25 -11.57
C GLY A 337 -10.76 11.36 -11.99
N MET A 338 -10.51 11.98 -13.12
CA MET A 338 -11.37 13.03 -13.68
C MET A 338 -11.98 12.56 -15.00
N TYR A 339 -13.31 12.63 -15.09
CA TYR A 339 -14.02 12.36 -16.33
C TYR A 339 -13.68 13.43 -17.36
N MET A 340 -13.37 13.01 -18.59
CA MET A 340 -12.91 13.91 -19.64
C MET A 340 -13.93 14.09 -20.77
N GLY A 341 -15.11 13.47 -20.64
CA GLY A 341 -16.06 13.29 -21.74
C GLY A 341 -15.77 12.06 -22.59
N GLU A 342 -16.70 11.73 -23.49
CA GLU A 342 -16.57 10.62 -24.45
C GLU A 342 -16.25 9.25 -23.81
N GLY A 343 -16.64 9.05 -22.55
CA GLY A 343 -16.36 7.80 -21.84
C GLY A 343 -14.91 7.64 -21.41
N LEU A 344 -14.13 8.71 -21.30
CA LEU A 344 -12.71 8.65 -20.92
C LEU A 344 -12.47 9.28 -19.55
N VAL A 345 -11.48 8.73 -18.84
CA VAL A 345 -11.05 9.18 -17.51
C VAL A 345 -9.53 9.36 -17.52
N ILE A 346 -9.03 10.48 -17.00
CA ILE A 346 -7.60 10.66 -16.72
C ILE A 346 -7.30 10.37 -15.25
N GLU A 347 -6.23 9.62 -15.01
CA GLU A 347 -5.84 9.18 -13.68
C GLU A 347 -4.31 9.12 -13.49
N ALA A 348 -3.88 9.26 -12.23
CA ALA A 348 -2.60 8.75 -11.75
C ALA A 348 -2.88 7.43 -11.00
N PRO A 349 -2.72 6.25 -11.62
CA PRO A 349 -3.42 5.02 -11.22
C PRO A 349 -2.87 4.29 -9.98
N ARG A 350 -1.54 4.17 -9.90
CA ARG A 350 -0.76 3.49 -8.85
C ARG A 350 0.73 3.46 -9.25
N THR A 351 1.59 3.10 -8.31
CA THR A 351 3.03 2.90 -8.51
C THR A 351 3.34 2.06 -9.75
N THR A 352 4.46 2.34 -10.41
CA THR A 352 4.95 1.79 -11.70
C THR A 352 4.13 2.14 -12.94
N LYS A 353 2.97 2.76 -12.77
CA LYS A 353 2.14 3.19 -13.89
C LYS A 353 2.19 4.71 -14.06
N PRO A 354 2.26 5.21 -15.31
CA PRO A 354 2.23 6.63 -15.54
C PRO A 354 0.81 7.18 -15.40
N VAL A 355 0.70 8.49 -15.26
CA VAL A 355 -0.54 9.22 -15.55
C VAL A 355 -0.99 8.83 -16.95
N ARG A 356 -2.25 8.42 -17.07
CA ARG A 356 -2.80 7.80 -18.29
C ARG A 356 -4.28 8.11 -18.44
N ILE A 357 -4.79 7.84 -19.63
CA ILE A 357 -6.21 7.90 -19.96
C ILE A 357 -6.73 6.47 -20.12
N THR A 358 -7.87 6.18 -19.49
CA THR A 358 -8.54 4.88 -19.59
C THR A 358 -10.02 5.06 -19.94
N PRO A 359 -10.64 4.08 -20.61
CA PRO A 359 -12.08 4.02 -20.76
C PRO A 359 -12.79 3.92 -19.41
N ILE A 360 -13.91 4.60 -19.24
CA ILE A 360 -14.70 4.58 -18.00
C ILE A 360 -15.30 3.20 -17.73
N LYS A 361 -15.47 2.34 -18.75
CA LYS A 361 -15.84 0.93 -18.54
C LYS A 361 -14.84 0.14 -17.68
N ASP A 362 -13.60 0.59 -17.60
CA ASP A 362 -12.56 -0.06 -16.79
C ASP A 362 -12.62 0.41 -15.32
N TRP A 363 -13.60 1.26 -14.97
CA TRP A 363 -13.80 1.81 -13.63
C TRP A 363 -15.02 1.21 -12.95
N THR A 364 -14.85 0.80 -11.69
CA THR A 364 -15.97 0.60 -10.76
C THR A 364 -16.23 1.90 -10.02
N ILE A 365 -17.30 2.61 -10.39
CA ILE A 365 -17.62 3.93 -9.85
C ILE A 365 -18.35 3.77 -8.51
N LEU A 366 -17.71 4.21 -7.42
CA LEU A 366 -18.29 4.20 -6.08
C LEU A 366 -19.02 5.51 -5.76
N ALA A 367 -18.48 6.63 -6.25
CA ALA A 367 -19.07 7.95 -6.13
C ALA A 367 -18.59 8.85 -7.27
N ALA A 368 -19.39 9.86 -7.61
CA ALA A 368 -18.97 10.93 -8.52
C ALA A 368 -19.33 12.31 -7.95
N ARG A 369 -18.44 13.28 -8.14
CA ARG A 369 -18.60 14.65 -7.63
C ARG A 369 -18.37 15.70 -8.71
N ARG A 370 -19.29 16.66 -8.78
CA ARG A 370 -19.16 17.87 -9.58
C ARG A 370 -18.75 19.03 -8.71
N VAL A 371 -17.57 19.57 -8.97
CA VAL A 371 -16.92 20.63 -8.17
C VAL A 371 -16.95 22.01 -8.86
N LEU A 372 -17.69 22.12 -9.96
CA LEU A 372 -17.85 23.33 -10.77
C LEU A 372 -19.25 23.93 -10.65
#